data_AF-A0A843I276-F1
#
_entry.id   AF-A0A843I276-F1
#
_cell.length_a   1.000
_cell.length_b   1.000
_cell.length_c   1.000
_cell.angle_alpha   90.00
_cell.angle_beta   90.00
_cell.angle_gamma   90.00
#
_symmetry.space_group_name_H-M   'P 1'
#
loop_
_entity.id
_entity.type
_entity.pdbx_description
1 polymer ?
#
loop_
_entity_poly.entity_id
_entity_poly.type
_entity_poly.pdbx_seq_one_letter_code
_entity_poly.pdbx_strand_id
1 'polypeptide(L)'
;MPIPESEKPIIKGLIQKQKVIVDGVEVDGTWNAFMIERTQTGYDPSVWDEIANTLEGVTISACWQCGTCTSGCTMREYDDNFSPRRFIDLARKGDKQTLIELRDSLWR
;
A
#
# COMPACT_ATOMS: atom_id res chain seq x y z
N MET A 1 -23.88 -12.74 13.67
CA MET A 1 -24.67 -11.83 12.81
C MET A 1 -24.08 -11.87 11.40
N PRO A 2 -24.81 -12.21 10.34
CA PRO A 2 -24.23 -12.25 9.00
C PRO A 2 -23.70 -10.86 8.58
N ILE A 3 -22.58 -10.84 7.85
CA ILE A 3 -22.01 -9.60 7.31
C ILE A 3 -23.04 -8.95 6.37
N PRO A 4 -23.37 -7.65 6.54
CA PRO A 4 -24.29 -6.94 5.66
C PRO A 4 -23.86 -7.02 4.19
N GLU A 5 -24.82 -7.15 3.26
CA GLU A 5 -24.52 -7.30 1.82
C GLU A 5 -23.70 -6.12 1.26
N SER A 6 -23.91 -4.92 1.80
CA SER A 6 -23.18 -3.70 1.45
C SER A 6 -21.69 -3.74 1.79
N GLU A 7 -21.28 -4.59 2.74
CA GLU A 7 -19.89 -4.65 3.23
C GLU A 7 -19.08 -5.78 2.58
N LYS A 8 -19.76 -6.80 2.05
CA LYS A 8 -19.13 -7.94 1.36
C LYS A 8 -18.16 -7.57 0.21
N PRO A 9 -18.42 -6.55 -0.64
CA PRO A 9 -17.46 -6.17 -1.69
C PRO A 9 -16.23 -5.41 -1.16
N ILE A 10 -16.31 -4.84 0.04
CA ILE A 10 -15.20 -4.09 0.68
C ILE A 10 -14.21 -5.07 1.32
N ILE A 11 -14.71 -6.14 1.93
CA ILE A 11 -13.90 -7.15 2.61
C ILE A 11 -13.43 -8.21 1.62
N LYS A 12 -12.27 -7.99 0.99
CA LYS A 12 -11.63 -8.97 0.10
C LYS A 12 -10.86 -10.01 0.88
N GLY A 13 -10.85 -11.25 0.39
CA GLY A 13 -10.06 -12.34 0.98
C GLY A 13 -10.62 -12.89 2.29
N LEU A 14 -11.95 -12.99 2.40
CA LEU A 14 -12.61 -13.60 3.54
C LEU A 14 -12.70 -15.12 3.35
N ILE A 15 -12.21 -15.89 4.33
CA ILE A 15 -12.37 -17.33 4.44
C ILE A 15 -13.45 -17.59 5.49
N GLN A 16 -14.63 -18.05 5.06
CA GLN A 16 -15.71 -18.42 5.98
C GLN A 16 -15.90 -19.93 6.00
N LYS A 17 -15.81 -20.53 7.20
CA LYS A 17 -16.02 -21.97 7.40
C LYS A 17 -17.42 -22.23 7.97
N GLN A 18 -18.09 -23.29 7.50
CA GLN A 18 -19.47 -23.59 7.91
C GLN A 18 -19.60 -23.95 9.40
N LYS A 19 -18.59 -24.63 9.97
CA LYS A 19 -18.53 -24.98 11.41
C LYS A 19 -17.07 -24.99 11.85
N VAL A 20 -16.75 -24.29 12.93
CA VAL A 20 -15.40 -24.22 13.52
C VAL A 20 -15.52 -24.41 15.02
N ILE A 21 -14.71 -25.29 15.58
CA ILE A 21 -14.59 -25.48 17.03
C ILE A 21 -13.15 -25.10 17.41
N VAL A 22 -13.00 -24.10 18.28
CA VAL A 22 -11.71 -23.66 18.83
C VAL A 22 -11.74 -23.93 20.32
N ASP A 23 -10.80 -24.75 20.81
CA ASP A 23 -10.67 -25.09 22.23
C ASP A 23 -11.97 -25.58 22.90
N GLY A 24 -12.77 -26.35 22.16
CA GLY A 24 -14.05 -26.89 22.63
C GLY A 24 -15.23 -25.92 22.55
N VAL A 25 -15.03 -24.70 22.08
CA VAL A 25 -16.09 -23.70 21.85
C VAL A 25 -16.44 -23.64 20.36
N GLU A 26 -17.73 -23.82 20.03
CA GLU A 26 -18.23 -23.62 18.67
C GLU A 26 -18.29 -22.12 18.36
N VAL A 27 -17.49 -21.69 17.38
CA VAL A 27 -17.49 -20.31 16.88
C VAL A 27 -18.39 -20.24 15.66
N ASP A 28 -19.52 -19.54 15.82
CA ASP A 28 -20.60 -19.44 14.85
C ASP A 28 -20.72 -18.04 14.22
N GLY A 29 -21.58 -17.92 13.20
CA GLY A 29 -21.94 -16.63 12.62
C GLY A 29 -20.81 -15.91 11.89
N THR A 30 -20.28 -14.84 12.49
CA THR A 30 -19.18 -14.00 11.93
C THR A 30 -17.82 -14.43 12.48
N TRP A 31 -17.81 -15.13 13.62
CA TRP A 31 -16.59 -15.55 14.31
C TRP A 31 -15.87 -16.69 13.58
N ASN A 32 -16.53 -17.31 12.59
CA ASN A 32 -15.96 -18.29 11.68
C ASN A 32 -15.36 -17.67 10.40
N ALA A 33 -15.37 -16.33 10.29
CA ALA A 33 -14.91 -15.60 9.13
C ALA A 33 -13.52 -15.01 9.41
N PHE A 34 -12.52 -15.50 8.70
CA PHE A 34 -11.12 -15.07 8.84
C PHE A 34 -10.71 -14.27 7.61
N MET A 35 -10.01 -13.15 7.82
CA MET A 35 -9.35 -12.46 6.72
C MET A 35 -8.03 -13.15 6.39
N ILE A 36 -7.72 -13.29 5.11
CA ILE A 36 -6.38 -13.66 4.68
C ILE A 36 -5.36 -12.61 5.12
N GLU A 37 -4.11 -13.05 5.22
CA GLU A 37 -2.99 -12.13 5.42
C GLU A 37 -2.94 -11.09 4.28
N ARG A 38 -2.81 -9.81 4.68
CA ARG A 38 -2.69 -8.66 3.78
C ARG A 38 -1.37 -7.91 3.97
N THR A 39 -0.42 -8.53 4.65
CA THR A 39 0.91 -7.99 4.86
C THR A 39 1.59 -7.86 3.50
N GLN A 40 1.97 -6.64 3.14
CA GLN A 40 2.81 -6.42 1.97
C GLN A 40 4.26 -6.69 2.36
N THR A 41 4.92 -7.61 1.66
CA THR A 41 6.29 -8.03 1.91
C THR A 41 7.21 -7.60 0.76
N GLY A 42 8.53 -7.71 0.92
CA GLY A 42 9.49 -7.37 -0.13
C GLY A 42 9.93 -5.90 -0.18
N TYR A 43 9.61 -5.12 0.86
CA TYR A 43 10.12 -3.77 1.03
C TYR A 43 11.51 -3.76 1.67
N ASP A 44 12.37 -2.86 1.20
CA ASP A 44 13.71 -2.62 1.72
C ASP A 44 13.78 -1.23 2.39
N PRO A 45 13.66 -1.14 3.73
CA PRO A 45 13.66 0.13 4.45
C PRO A 45 14.93 0.96 4.26
N SER A 46 16.06 0.33 3.88
CA SER A 46 17.33 1.03 3.67
C SER A 46 17.25 2.07 2.55
N VAL A 47 16.33 1.94 1.60
CA VAL A 47 16.07 2.97 0.55
C VAL A 47 15.84 4.33 1.17
N TRP A 48 15.05 4.37 2.25
CA TRP A 48 14.70 5.62 2.89
C TRP A 48 15.94 6.27 3.49
N ASP A 49 16.77 5.49 4.18
CA ASP A 49 18.03 5.97 4.76
C ASP A 49 18.99 6.45 3.66
N GLU A 50 19.14 5.68 2.59
CA GLU A 50 19.99 6.04 1.43
C GLU A 50 19.59 7.42 0.86
N ILE A 51 18.28 7.65 0.65
CA ILE A 51 17.77 8.91 0.09
C ILE A 51 17.84 10.05 1.11
N ALA A 52 17.48 9.81 2.37
CA ALA A 52 17.51 10.84 3.41
C ALA A 52 18.93 11.38 3.66
N ASN A 53 19.96 10.59 3.36
CA ASN A 53 21.36 10.98 3.47
C ASN A 53 21.90 11.74 2.23
N THR A 54 21.11 11.93 1.16
CA THR A 54 21.51 12.79 0.03
C THR A 54 21.06 14.23 0.25
N LEU A 55 21.72 15.19 -0.41
CA LEU A 55 21.39 16.62 -0.31
C LEU A 55 19.98 16.93 -0.86
N GLU A 56 19.53 16.17 -1.85
CA GLU A 56 18.24 16.31 -2.49
C GLU A 56 17.12 15.66 -1.66
N GLY A 57 17.45 14.59 -0.93
CA GLY A 57 16.50 13.75 -0.21
C GLY A 57 16.33 14.07 1.28
N VAL A 58 17.10 15.02 1.86
CA VAL A 58 17.04 15.38 3.30
C VAL A 58 15.61 15.66 3.80
N THR A 59 14.74 16.16 2.92
CA THR A 59 13.35 16.52 3.26
C THR A 59 12.33 15.42 3.00
N ILE A 60 12.75 14.21 2.57
CA ILE A 60 11.83 13.11 2.23
C ILE A 60 10.93 12.70 3.41
N SER A 61 11.45 12.85 4.64
CA SER A 61 10.72 12.58 5.89
C SER A 61 9.62 13.61 6.19
N ALA A 62 9.70 14.81 5.63
CA ALA A 62 8.69 15.88 5.83
C ALA A 62 7.42 15.65 5.00
N CYS A 63 7.45 14.76 4.01
CA CYS A 63 6.27 14.43 3.22
C CYS A 63 5.22 13.71 4.07
N TRP A 64 3.98 14.16 4.03
CA TRP A 64 2.83 13.53 4.71
C TRP A 64 1.74 13.10 3.73
N GLN A 65 2.10 12.97 2.44
CA GLN A 65 1.25 12.44 1.38
C GLN A 65 0.00 13.29 1.06
N CYS A 66 0.08 14.61 1.21
CA CYS A 66 -1.06 15.53 0.98
C CYS A 66 -1.58 15.59 -0.48
N GLY A 67 -0.73 15.34 -1.49
CA GLY A 67 -1.15 15.35 -2.90
C GLY A 67 -0.89 16.62 -3.70
N THR A 68 -0.49 17.73 -3.06
CA THR A 68 -0.26 19.02 -3.77
C THR A 68 0.70 18.88 -4.95
N CYS A 69 1.79 18.12 -4.79
CA CYS A 69 2.74 17.88 -5.87
C CYS A 69 2.14 17.08 -7.04
N THR A 70 1.24 16.12 -6.79
CA THR A 70 0.55 15.38 -7.87
C THR A 70 -0.44 16.28 -8.59
N SER A 71 -1.18 17.12 -7.87
CA SER A 71 -2.18 18.02 -8.46
C SER A 71 -1.57 19.13 -9.31
N GLY A 72 -0.39 19.63 -8.92
CA GLY A 72 0.32 20.68 -9.66
C GLY A 72 1.26 20.17 -10.76
N CYS A 73 1.38 18.85 -10.93
CA CYS A 73 2.33 18.27 -11.89
C CYS A 73 1.75 18.28 -13.31
N THR A 74 2.39 19.01 -14.21
CA THR A 74 2.03 19.04 -15.64
C THR A 74 2.45 17.78 -16.39
N MET A 75 3.45 17.04 -15.91
CA MET A 75 3.93 15.81 -16.56
C MET A 75 2.85 14.71 -16.61
N ARG A 76 1.89 14.76 -15.69
CA ARG A 76 0.81 13.76 -15.65
C ARG A 76 -0.12 13.81 -16.86
N GLU A 77 -0.15 14.92 -17.60
CA GLU A 77 -0.87 15.01 -18.87
C GLU A 77 -0.15 14.27 -20.01
N TYR A 78 1.16 14.05 -19.87
CA TYR A 78 2.00 13.40 -20.87
C TYR A 78 2.34 11.96 -20.52
N ASP A 79 2.34 11.63 -19.23
CA ASP A 79 2.55 10.28 -18.71
C ASP A 79 1.66 10.03 -17.48
N ASP A 80 0.63 9.19 -17.66
CA ASP A 80 -0.32 8.82 -16.62
C ASP A 80 0.34 8.14 -15.41
N ASN A 81 1.51 7.52 -15.61
CA ASN A 81 2.28 6.86 -14.56
C ASN A 81 3.12 7.85 -13.74
N PHE A 82 3.34 9.07 -14.24
CA PHE A 82 4.13 10.08 -13.55
C PHE A 82 3.36 10.67 -12.38
N SER A 83 3.81 10.39 -11.16
CA SER A 83 3.23 10.96 -9.96
C SER A 83 4.31 11.19 -8.89
N PRO A 84 4.72 12.45 -8.64
CA PRO A 84 5.79 12.74 -7.69
C PRO A 84 5.46 12.26 -6.28
N ARG A 85 4.19 12.35 -5.86
CA ARG A 85 3.74 11.80 -4.58
C ARG A 85 3.94 10.28 -4.50
N ARG A 86 3.61 9.56 -5.57
CA ARG A 86 3.74 8.09 -5.63
C ARG A 86 5.21 7.69 -5.51
N PHE A 87 6.12 8.40 -6.19
CA PHE A 87 7.54 8.12 -6.10
C PHE A 87 8.07 8.29 -4.68
N ILE A 88 7.69 9.37 -3.98
CA ILE A 88 8.07 9.60 -2.58
C ILE A 88 7.49 8.49 -1.67
N ASP A 89 6.26 8.05 -1.90
CA ASP A 89 5.65 6.96 -1.13
C ASP A 89 6.41 5.63 -1.30
N LEU A 90 6.71 5.27 -2.55
CA LEU A 90 7.46 4.05 -2.88
C LEU A 90 8.89 4.09 -2.29
N ALA A 91 9.57 5.23 -2.41
CA ALA A 91 10.89 5.44 -1.82
C ALA A 91 10.87 5.28 -0.30
N ARG A 92 9.90 5.91 0.38
CA ARG A 92 9.77 5.81 1.84
C ARG A 92 9.40 4.41 2.33
N LYS A 93 8.61 3.66 1.55
CA LYS A 93 8.28 2.28 1.86
C LYS A 93 9.44 1.33 1.60
N GLY A 94 10.37 1.68 0.72
CA GLY A 94 11.42 0.78 0.29
C GLY A 94 11.02 -0.11 -0.89
N ASP A 95 10.07 0.32 -1.71
CA ASP A 95 9.59 -0.43 -2.88
C ASP A 95 10.54 -0.24 -4.08
N LYS A 96 11.75 -0.81 -3.97
CA LYS A 96 12.77 -0.72 -5.04
C LYS A 96 12.25 -1.27 -6.37
N GLN A 97 11.51 -2.38 -6.32
CA GLN A 97 11.01 -3.06 -7.53
C GLN A 97 10.07 -2.16 -8.34
N THR A 98 9.05 -1.59 -7.69
CA THR A 98 8.11 -0.70 -8.37
C THR A 98 8.79 0.59 -8.86
N LEU A 99 9.79 1.11 -8.12
CA LEU A 99 10.58 2.25 -8.58
C LEU A 99 11.37 1.93 -9.85
N ILE A 100 11.97 0.74 -9.96
CA ILE A 100 12.71 0.29 -11.15
C ILE A 100 11.76 0.13 -12.34
N GLU A 101 10.56 -0.42 -12.13
CA GLU A 101 9.54 -0.55 -13.17
C GLU A 101 9.08 0.82 -13.70
N LEU A 102 9.08 1.84 -12.84
CA LEU A 102 8.70 3.22 -13.18
C LEU A 102 9.89 4.09 -13.64
N ARG A 103 11.08 3.53 -13.86
CA ARG A 103 12.29 4.30 -14.19
C ARG A 103 12.13 5.21 -15.41
N ASP A 104 11.41 4.75 -16.43
CA ASP A 104 11.23 5.49 -17.70
C ASP A 104 10.22 6.65 -17.54
N SER A 105 9.43 6.63 -16.47
CA SER A 105 8.59 7.75 -16.05
C SER A 105 9.41 8.72 -15.19
N LEU A 106 10.20 8.21 -14.24
CA LEU A 106 11.04 8.99 -13.33
C LEU A 106 12.09 9.85 -14.04
N TRP A 107 12.78 9.31 -15.05
CA TRP A 107 13.94 9.93 -15.71
C TRP A 107 13.66 10.44 -17.13
N ARG A 108 12.39 10.64 -17.47
CA ARG A 108 11.97 11.07 -18.80
C ARG A 108 12.36 12.52 -19.12
#